data_AF-A0A314KZH6-F1
#
_entry.id   AF-A0A314KZH6-F1
#
_cell.length_a   1.000
_cell.length_b   1.000
_cell.length_c   1.000
_cell.angle_alpha   90.00
_cell.angle_beta   90.00
_cell.angle_gamma   90.00
#
_symmetry.space_group_name_H-M   'P 1'
#
loop_
_entity.id
_entity.type
_entity.pdbx_description
1 polymer ?
#
loop_
_entity_poly.entity_id
_entity_poly.type
_entity_poly.pdbx_seq_one_letter_code
_entity_poly.pdbx_strand_id
1 'polypeptide(L)'
;MDNGIVQVILSVPDGIVTGIKYNGVDNLLEILNDDETNRGFIMLKGSSGFYSDAIYEHLEGWPAFNLDETRIAFKLRKDKLHYMAIADNRQRYMTLPDDRLPDRGQPLVYPEAVLLVNPVEPEFKGEVDDKYQYSCEDKDLKVHGWICMDPPLGFWTIIPSDEFRSGGPLKQNLISHVGPTTLSVSSNLQPWKKVFGPVFIYLNSVTVGEDPLTLWKDAKEQV
;
A
#
# COMPACT_ATOMS: atom_id res chain seq x y z
N MET A 1 14.51 12.95 3.14
CA MET A 1 13.95 13.82 2.08
C MET A 1 12.82 14.63 2.68
N ASP A 2 12.70 15.91 2.35
CA ASP A 2 11.71 16.82 2.93
C ASP A 2 11.35 17.90 1.91
N ASN A 3 10.06 18.14 1.67
CA ASN A 3 9.57 19.19 0.77
C ASN A 3 8.76 20.28 1.48
N GLY A 4 8.78 20.31 2.81
CA GLY A 4 8.01 21.23 3.65
C GLY A 4 6.57 20.80 3.92
N ILE A 5 6.10 19.69 3.34
CA ILE A 5 4.77 19.11 3.58
C ILE A 5 4.90 17.67 4.10
N VAL A 6 5.68 16.85 3.38
CA VAL A 6 5.97 15.46 3.70
C VAL A 6 7.47 15.31 3.95
N GLN A 7 7.82 14.58 5.01
CA GLN A 7 9.19 14.16 5.25
C GLN A 7 9.29 12.64 5.18
N VAL A 8 10.23 12.14 4.36
CA VAL A 8 10.52 10.72 4.14
C VAL A 8 11.91 10.40 4.65
N ILE A 9 12.05 9.39 5.50
CA ILE A 9 13.29 8.93 6.11
C ILE A 9 13.73 7.66 5.41
N LEU A 10 14.99 7.63 4.94
CA LEU A 10 15.58 6.51 4.21
C LEU A 10 16.70 5.87 5.05
N SER A 11 16.81 4.54 5.01
CA SER A 11 17.96 3.83 5.57
C SER A 11 19.22 4.07 4.72
N VAL A 12 20.38 3.91 5.35
CA VAL A 12 21.69 3.94 4.69
C VAL A 12 22.43 2.67 5.10
N PRO A 13 22.97 1.88 4.15
CA PRO A 13 23.07 2.15 2.71
C PRO A 13 21.85 1.72 1.88
N ASP A 14 20.87 1.03 2.47
CA ASP A 14 19.90 0.22 1.70
C ASP A 14 18.79 1.03 1.00
N GLY A 15 18.61 2.31 1.37
CA GLY A 15 17.62 3.19 0.74
C GLY A 15 16.17 2.81 1.03
N ILE A 16 15.91 2.07 2.11
CA ILE A 16 14.55 1.65 2.51
C ILE A 16 13.82 2.82 3.16
N VAL A 17 12.55 3.05 2.82
CA VAL A 17 11.72 4.01 3.56
C VAL A 17 11.45 3.45 4.95
N THR A 18 12.04 4.09 5.96
CA THR A 18 11.95 3.70 7.37
C THR A 18 11.02 4.61 8.16
N GLY A 19 10.65 5.76 7.59
CA GLY A 19 9.61 6.58 8.18
C GLY A 19 9.03 7.60 7.22
N ILE A 20 7.75 7.93 7.46
CA ILE A 20 7.03 8.98 6.75
C ILE A 20 6.36 9.86 7.78
N LYS A 21 6.71 11.14 7.79
CA LYS A 21 6.12 12.19 8.63
C LYS A 21 5.20 13.07 7.80
N TYR A 22 4.01 13.29 8.33
CA TYR A 22 3.00 14.14 7.71
C TYR A 22 2.00 14.61 8.74
N ASN A 23 1.58 15.87 8.64
CA ASN A 23 0.54 16.50 9.47
C ASN A 23 0.67 16.22 10.99
N GLY A 24 1.88 16.38 11.55
CA GLY A 24 2.16 16.16 12.97
C GLY A 24 2.26 14.69 13.41
N VAL A 25 2.09 13.72 12.51
CA VAL A 25 2.33 12.30 12.80
C VAL A 25 3.81 11.98 12.57
N ASP A 26 4.48 11.50 13.63
CA ASP A 26 5.93 11.25 13.63
C ASP A 26 6.39 10.07 12.76
N ASN A 27 5.53 9.07 12.56
CA ASN A 27 5.77 8.01 11.60
C ASN A 27 4.45 7.33 11.22
N LEU A 28 4.20 7.18 9.92
CA LEU A 28 3.06 6.44 9.37
C LEU A 28 3.38 4.96 9.08
N LEU A 29 4.65 4.55 9.14
CA LEU A 29 5.07 3.18 8.85
C LEU A 29 5.29 2.34 10.11
N GLU A 30 5.07 1.03 10.00
CA GLU A 30 5.54 0.05 10.99
C GLU A 30 7.07 -0.01 11.01
N ILE A 31 7.65 -0.21 12.19
CA ILE A 31 9.11 -0.32 12.39
C ILE A 31 9.53 -1.77 12.15
N LEU A 32 9.33 -2.28 10.93
CA LEU A 32 9.84 -3.58 10.51
C LEU A 32 10.06 -3.54 9.00
N ASN A 33 11.31 -3.64 8.54
CA ASN A 33 11.61 -4.07 7.18
C ASN A 33 13.01 -4.68 7.14
N ASP A 34 13.06 -5.98 6.86
CA ASP A 34 14.25 -6.67 6.37
C ASP A 34 14.29 -6.51 4.83
N ASP A 35 15.45 -6.10 4.34
CA ASP A 35 16.03 -6.12 3.00
C ASP A 35 15.17 -5.78 1.75
N GLU A 36 15.67 -4.87 0.88
CA GLU A 36 15.90 -5.11 -0.57
C GLU A 36 16.06 -3.84 -1.45
N THR A 37 16.71 -4.09 -2.60
CA THR A 37 17.35 -3.33 -3.71
C THR A 37 16.80 -2.01 -4.27
N ASN A 38 17.68 -1.31 -5.01
CA ASN A 38 17.57 -0.05 -5.78
C ASN A 38 16.15 0.48 -6.04
N ARG A 39 15.81 1.59 -5.34
CA ARG A 39 14.52 2.28 -5.45
C ARG A 39 14.76 3.77 -5.73
N GLY A 40 13.96 4.33 -6.63
CA GLY A 40 13.88 5.77 -6.86
C GLY A 40 12.82 6.39 -5.95
N PHE A 41 13.15 7.53 -5.34
CA PHE A 41 12.18 8.40 -4.68
C PHE A 41 12.34 9.82 -5.20
N ILE A 42 11.25 10.41 -5.67
CA ILE A 42 11.24 11.79 -6.18
C ILE A 42 10.20 12.58 -5.38
N MET A 43 10.61 13.73 -4.84
CA MET A 43 9.73 14.58 -4.06
C MET A 43 9.70 15.98 -4.65
N LEU A 44 8.51 16.41 -5.07
CA LEU A 44 8.30 17.73 -5.65
C LEU A 44 7.96 18.74 -4.57
N LYS A 45 8.47 19.98 -4.70
CA LYS A 45 8.11 21.08 -3.81
C LYS A 45 6.61 21.40 -3.96
N GLY A 46 5.91 21.55 -2.84
CA GLY A 46 4.49 21.89 -2.82
C GLY A 46 3.55 20.72 -3.13
N SER A 47 4.08 19.51 -3.31
CA SER A 47 3.27 18.30 -3.49
C SER A 47 3.05 17.60 -2.14
N SER A 48 1.83 17.17 -1.87
CA SER A 48 1.50 16.42 -0.65
C SER A 48 1.79 14.93 -0.83
N GLY A 49 3.02 14.60 -1.21
CA GLY A 49 3.39 13.24 -1.54
C GLY A 49 4.79 13.11 -2.14
N PHE A 50 5.10 11.90 -2.59
CA PHE A 50 6.33 11.58 -3.29
C PHE A 50 6.11 10.44 -4.28
N TYR A 51 6.89 10.40 -5.35
CA TYR A 51 6.89 9.32 -6.32
C TYR A 51 7.85 8.22 -5.88
N SER A 52 7.50 6.98 -6.18
CA SER A 52 8.36 5.82 -6.03
C SER A 52 8.40 5.04 -7.34
N ASP A 53 9.60 4.62 -7.72
CA ASP A 53 9.85 3.78 -8.88
C ASP A 53 10.96 2.76 -8.56
N ALA A 54 11.06 1.74 -9.40
CA ALA A 54 12.17 0.80 -9.38
C ALA A 54 12.66 0.56 -10.80
N ILE A 55 13.98 0.54 -10.97
CA ILE A 55 14.62 0.24 -12.25
C ILE A 55 15.35 -1.09 -12.09
N TYR A 56 14.89 -2.09 -12.84
CA TYR A 56 15.52 -3.39 -12.95
C TYR A 56 16.42 -3.40 -14.17
N GLU A 57 17.66 -3.85 -14.00
CA GLU A 57 18.63 -4.01 -15.08
C GLU A 57 19.38 -5.32 -14.88
N HIS A 58 19.42 -6.14 -15.93
CA HIS A 58 20.20 -7.36 -16.00
C HIS A 58 21.33 -7.14 -17.00
N LEU A 59 22.56 -7.14 -16.48
CA LEU A 59 23.74 -6.83 -17.28
C LEU A 59 24.30 -8.07 -17.97
N GLU A 60 24.99 -7.85 -19.09
CA GLU A 60 25.67 -8.90 -19.83
C GLU A 60 26.62 -9.69 -18.91
N GLY A 61 26.55 -11.03 -18.98
CA GLY A 61 27.36 -11.93 -18.16
C GLY A 61 26.78 -12.27 -16.79
N TRP A 62 25.68 -11.65 -16.36
CA TRP A 62 24.97 -12.07 -15.14
C TRP A 62 24.27 -13.41 -15.35
N PRO A 63 24.17 -14.27 -14.31
CA PRO A 63 23.43 -15.52 -14.40
C PRO A 63 21.98 -15.29 -14.82
N ALA A 64 21.37 -16.31 -15.44
CA ALA A 64 19.94 -16.30 -15.67
C ALA A 64 19.21 -16.18 -14.32
N PHE A 65 18.23 -15.28 -14.25
CA PHE A 65 17.34 -15.12 -13.11
C PHE A 65 15.90 -15.02 -13.60
N ASN A 66 14.96 -15.36 -12.73
CA ASN A 66 13.54 -15.16 -12.96
C ASN A 66 13.01 -14.30 -11.81
N LEU A 67 12.26 -13.25 -12.16
CA LEU A 67 11.58 -12.39 -11.20
C LEU A 67 10.09 -12.41 -11.52
N ASP A 68 9.40 -13.28 -10.78
CA ASP A 68 7.99 -13.58 -11.00
C ASP A 68 7.11 -12.36 -10.74
N GLU A 69 7.37 -11.68 -9.62
CA GLU A 69 6.60 -10.53 -9.18
C GLU A 69 7.48 -9.52 -8.43
N THR A 70 7.25 -8.24 -8.69
CA THR A 70 7.78 -7.14 -7.89
C THR A 70 6.65 -6.35 -7.25
N ARG A 71 6.93 -5.80 -6.06
CA ARG A 71 5.98 -4.99 -5.30
C ARG A 71 6.64 -3.74 -4.73
N ILE A 72 5.96 -2.61 -4.84
CA ILE A 72 6.15 -1.48 -3.92
C ILE A 72 5.13 -1.69 -2.81
N ALA A 73 5.62 -1.89 -1.59
CA ALA A 73 4.79 -2.18 -0.43
C ALA A 73 5.08 -1.18 0.69
N PHE A 74 4.02 -0.60 1.24
CA PHE A 74 4.10 0.20 2.46
C PHE A 74 3.28 -0.48 3.55
N LYS A 75 3.95 -0.92 4.62
CA LYS A 75 3.31 -1.39 5.84
C LYS A 75 3.07 -0.19 6.75
N LEU A 76 1.81 0.20 6.83
CA LEU A 76 1.37 1.37 7.59
C LEU A 76 1.10 0.96 9.04
N ARG A 77 1.06 1.94 9.93
CA ARG A 77 0.81 1.70 11.36
C ARG A 77 -0.56 1.08 11.61
N LYS A 78 -0.56 -0.15 12.13
CA LYS A 78 -1.78 -0.92 12.40
C LYS A 78 -2.63 -0.35 13.51
N ASP A 79 -2.06 0.50 14.37
CA ASP A 79 -2.77 1.16 15.48
C ASP A 79 -3.39 2.51 15.08
N LYS A 80 -3.20 2.93 13.82
CA LYS A 80 -3.69 4.21 13.31
C LYS A 80 -4.58 4.07 12.08
N LEU A 81 -4.15 3.30 11.08
CA LEU A 81 -4.83 3.22 9.80
C LEU A 81 -5.73 1.99 9.75
N HIS A 82 -7.01 2.15 10.11
CA HIS A 82 -7.95 1.04 10.24
C HIS A 82 -8.96 0.94 9.10
N TYR A 83 -9.12 1.98 8.28
CA TYR A 83 -10.16 2.06 7.26
C TYR A 83 -9.56 2.01 5.87
N MET A 84 -9.86 0.95 5.11
CA MET A 84 -9.36 0.75 3.76
C MET A 84 -10.39 1.28 2.76
N ALA A 85 -9.90 1.96 1.71
CA ALA A 85 -10.69 2.31 0.54
C ALA A 85 -9.98 1.88 -0.75
N ILE A 86 -10.62 1.01 -1.52
CA ILE A 86 -10.07 0.46 -2.77
C ILE A 86 -10.97 0.66 -3.99
N ALA A 87 -12.25 0.98 -3.77
CA ALA A 87 -13.19 1.46 -4.79
C ALA A 87 -14.34 2.21 -4.11
N ASP A 88 -15.17 2.92 -4.87
CA ASP A 88 -16.33 3.65 -4.34
C ASP A 88 -17.31 2.75 -3.57
N ASN A 89 -17.44 1.50 -3.99
CA ASN A 89 -18.31 0.50 -3.38
C ASN A 89 -17.54 -0.51 -2.50
N ARG A 90 -16.24 -0.33 -2.30
CA ARG A 90 -15.37 -1.25 -1.52
C ARG A 90 -14.50 -0.44 -0.58
N GLN A 91 -15.13 -0.03 0.52
CA GLN A 91 -14.49 0.67 1.62
C GLN A 91 -15.03 0.11 2.93
N ARG A 92 -14.15 -0.11 3.91
CA ARG A 92 -14.55 -0.66 5.21
C ARG A 92 -13.46 -0.47 6.25
N TYR A 93 -13.86 -0.53 7.51
CA TYR A 93 -12.94 -0.90 8.56
C TYR A 93 -12.41 -2.31 8.30
N MET A 94 -11.11 -2.47 8.47
CA MET A 94 -10.39 -3.71 8.28
C MET A 94 -10.01 -4.30 9.62
N THR A 95 -9.94 -5.61 9.62
CA THR A 95 -9.43 -6.41 10.72
C THR A 95 -7.95 -6.12 10.95
N LEU A 96 -7.49 -6.43 12.15
CA LEU A 96 -6.09 -6.36 12.51
C LEU A 96 -5.39 -7.70 12.22
N PRO A 97 -4.06 -7.71 11.98
CA PRO A 97 -3.30 -8.95 11.87
C PRO A 97 -3.48 -9.86 13.09
N ASP A 98 -3.66 -9.26 14.27
CA ASP A 98 -3.88 -9.96 15.54
C ASP A 98 -5.17 -10.79 15.52
N ASP A 99 -6.18 -10.40 14.73
CA ASP A 99 -7.44 -11.16 14.61
C ASP A 99 -7.26 -12.51 13.91
N ARG A 100 -6.14 -12.68 13.20
CA ARG A 100 -5.77 -13.93 12.52
C ARG A 100 -4.93 -14.87 13.40
N LEU A 101 -4.59 -14.48 14.63
CA LEU A 101 -3.85 -15.34 15.57
C LEU A 101 -4.69 -16.57 15.99
N PRO A 102 -4.08 -17.72 16.33
CA PRO A 102 -4.81 -18.97 16.58
C PRO A 102 -5.88 -18.93 17.68
N ASP A 103 -5.78 -17.99 18.62
CA ASP A 103 -6.75 -17.76 19.70
C ASP A 103 -7.92 -16.86 19.29
N ARG A 104 -7.81 -16.19 18.14
CA ARG A 104 -8.78 -15.21 17.60
C ARG A 104 -9.36 -15.59 16.25
N GLY A 105 -8.60 -16.29 15.43
CA GLY A 105 -8.97 -16.69 14.09
C GLY A 105 -8.76 -18.19 13.85
N GLN A 106 -9.54 -18.73 12.93
CA GLN A 106 -9.45 -20.12 12.51
C GLN A 106 -9.18 -20.17 10.99
N PRO A 107 -7.98 -20.59 10.56
CA PRO A 107 -7.72 -20.86 9.15
C PRO A 107 -8.72 -21.88 8.60
N LEU A 108 -9.25 -21.58 7.40
CA LEU A 108 -10.15 -22.47 6.68
C LEU A 108 -9.36 -23.41 5.78
N VAL A 109 -10.06 -24.11 4.87
CA VAL A 109 -9.43 -25.05 3.93
C VAL A 109 -8.36 -24.38 3.07
N TYR A 110 -8.59 -23.13 2.68
CA TYR A 110 -7.59 -22.31 2.01
C TYR A 110 -6.83 -21.48 3.05
N PRO A 111 -5.48 -21.53 3.08
CA PRO A 111 -4.68 -20.88 4.12
C PRO A 111 -4.78 -19.35 4.10
N GLU A 112 -5.18 -18.76 2.98
CA GLU A 112 -5.47 -17.34 2.86
C GLU A 112 -6.72 -16.90 3.63
N ALA A 113 -7.71 -17.79 3.73
CA ALA A 113 -9.02 -17.51 4.31
C ALA A 113 -9.06 -17.87 5.80
N VAL A 114 -9.36 -16.90 6.65
CA VAL A 114 -9.42 -17.07 8.11
C VAL A 114 -10.77 -16.61 8.62
N LEU A 115 -11.49 -17.52 9.29
CA LEU A 115 -12.72 -17.19 10.02
C LEU A 115 -12.36 -16.44 11.30
N LEU A 116 -13.02 -15.32 11.54
CA LEU A 116 -12.80 -14.47 12.72
C LEU A 116 -13.70 -14.94 13.86
N VAL A 117 -13.11 -15.62 14.85
CA VAL A 117 -13.83 -16.25 15.96
C VAL A 117 -13.95 -15.32 17.17
N ASN A 118 -12.88 -14.60 17.47
CA ASN A 118 -12.77 -13.66 18.58
C ASN A 118 -11.93 -12.42 18.16
N PRO A 119 -12.41 -11.63 17.18
CA PRO A 119 -11.70 -10.42 16.74
C PRO A 119 -11.66 -9.35 17.84
N VAL A 120 -10.74 -8.39 17.72
CA VAL A 120 -10.61 -7.22 18.59
C VAL A 120 -11.90 -6.39 18.53
N GLU A 121 -12.36 -6.09 17.32
CA GLU A 121 -13.64 -5.43 17.05
C GLU A 121 -14.76 -6.48 16.95
N PRO A 122 -15.74 -6.50 17.88
CA PRO A 122 -16.77 -7.54 17.94
C PRO A 122 -17.64 -7.65 16.68
N GLU A 123 -17.79 -6.55 15.92
CA GLU A 123 -18.57 -6.51 14.68
C GLU A 123 -18.04 -7.44 13.59
N PHE A 124 -16.73 -7.74 13.57
CA PHE A 124 -16.14 -8.64 12.57
C PHE A 124 -16.34 -10.12 12.89
N LYS A 125 -16.94 -10.45 14.04
CA LYS A 125 -17.08 -11.84 14.46
C LYS A 125 -17.94 -12.63 13.49
N GLY A 126 -17.42 -13.75 13.02
CA GLY A 126 -18.06 -14.63 12.04
C GLY A 126 -17.78 -14.27 10.58
N GLU A 127 -17.09 -13.16 10.30
CA GLU A 127 -16.60 -12.87 8.96
C GLU A 127 -15.40 -13.75 8.59
N VAL A 128 -15.14 -13.85 7.28
CA VAL A 128 -13.95 -14.52 6.74
C VAL A 128 -13.06 -13.46 6.09
N ASP A 129 -11.86 -13.31 6.65
CA ASP A 129 -10.79 -12.49 6.09
C ASP A 129 -10.01 -13.31 5.05
N ASP A 130 -9.99 -12.85 3.79
CA ASP A 130 -9.26 -13.49 2.70
C ASP A 130 -8.53 -12.41 1.89
N LYS A 131 -7.22 -12.58 1.71
CA LYS A 131 -6.37 -11.60 1.00
C LYS A 131 -6.88 -11.28 -0.41
N TYR A 132 -7.53 -12.22 -1.09
CA TYR A 132 -8.04 -12.01 -2.45
C TYR A 132 -9.29 -11.10 -2.49
N GLN A 133 -9.94 -10.85 -1.35
CA GLN A 133 -11.02 -9.86 -1.25
C GLN A 133 -10.52 -8.42 -1.46
N TYR A 134 -9.21 -8.21 -1.49
CA TYR A 134 -8.56 -6.91 -1.66
C TYR A 134 -7.79 -6.81 -2.98
N SER A 135 -8.22 -7.58 -3.99
CA SER A 135 -7.72 -7.44 -5.36
C SER A 135 -8.54 -6.41 -6.17
N CYS A 136 -7.93 -5.87 -7.21
CA CYS A 136 -8.60 -5.03 -8.21
C CYS A 136 -8.10 -5.39 -9.61
N GLU A 137 -8.96 -5.23 -10.63
CA GLU A 137 -8.55 -5.36 -12.03
C GLU A 137 -7.70 -4.14 -12.44
N ASP A 138 -6.67 -4.37 -13.26
CA ASP A 138 -5.74 -3.32 -13.67
C ASP A 138 -6.43 -2.11 -14.31
N LYS A 139 -7.48 -2.33 -15.12
CA LYS A 139 -8.24 -1.23 -15.74
C LYS A 139 -8.89 -0.26 -14.74
N ASP A 140 -9.24 -0.75 -13.55
CA ASP A 140 -9.93 0.02 -12.51
C ASP A 140 -8.95 0.51 -11.42
N LEU A 141 -7.71 0.02 -11.45
CA LEU A 141 -6.71 0.26 -10.41
C LEU A 141 -5.95 1.56 -10.64
N LYS A 142 -6.57 2.68 -10.23
CA LYS A 142 -6.01 4.04 -10.32
C LYS A 142 -5.60 4.64 -8.99
N VAL A 143 -6.38 4.44 -7.93
CA VAL A 143 -6.08 4.91 -6.58
C VAL A 143 -6.67 3.96 -5.55
N HIS A 144 -5.91 3.70 -4.48
CA HIS A 144 -6.36 2.92 -3.34
C HIS A 144 -5.52 3.30 -2.12
N GLY A 145 -6.03 3.01 -0.92
CA GLY A 145 -5.32 3.40 0.29
C GLY A 145 -6.06 3.17 1.58
N TRP A 146 -5.62 3.90 2.59
CA TRP A 146 -6.02 3.73 3.98
C TRP A 146 -6.25 5.09 4.65
N ILE A 147 -7.22 5.13 5.56
CA ILE A 147 -7.62 6.29 6.34
C ILE A 147 -7.33 6.01 7.83
N CYS A 148 -6.64 6.94 8.46
CA CYS A 148 -6.57 7.11 9.90
C CYS A 148 -7.71 8.05 10.32
N MET A 149 -8.49 7.65 11.33
CA MET A 149 -9.60 8.49 11.82
C MET A 149 -9.12 9.54 12.83
N ASP A 150 -8.02 9.27 13.55
CA ASP A 150 -7.46 10.19 14.55
C ASP A 150 -5.90 10.15 14.63
N PRO A 151 -5.20 11.21 14.19
CA PRO A 151 -5.76 12.37 13.50
C PRO A 151 -6.27 11.98 12.10
N PRO A 152 -7.27 12.69 11.55
CA PRO A 152 -7.88 12.36 10.28
C PRO A 152 -6.90 12.57 9.11
N LEU A 153 -6.46 11.48 8.50
CA LEU A 153 -5.37 11.45 7.51
C LEU A 153 -5.55 10.28 6.54
N GLY A 154 -5.26 10.51 5.26
CA GLY A 154 -5.29 9.50 4.22
C GLY A 154 -3.89 9.19 3.68
N PHE A 155 -3.64 7.92 3.38
CA PHE A 155 -2.45 7.42 2.70
C PHE A 155 -2.88 6.69 1.44
N TRP A 156 -2.44 7.16 0.28
CA TRP A 156 -2.94 6.71 -1.01
C TRP A 156 -1.80 6.31 -1.94
N THR A 157 -1.96 5.19 -2.63
CA THR A 157 -1.13 4.80 -3.77
C THR A 157 -1.90 5.12 -5.04
N ILE A 158 -1.40 6.11 -5.79
CA ILE A 158 -1.93 6.54 -7.08
C ILE A 158 -1.09 5.96 -8.20
N ILE A 159 -1.76 5.36 -9.18
CA ILE A 159 -1.15 4.64 -10.30
C ILE A 159 -1.69 5.25 -11.59
N PRO A 160 -0.96 6.25 -12.14
CA PRO A 160 -1.45 7.02 -13.29
C PRO A 160 -1.35 6.24 -14.61
N SER A 161 -0.48 5.24 -14.68
CA SER A 161 -0.18 4.47 -15.90
C SER A 161 -0.12 2.98 -15.63
N ASP A 162 -0.61 2.20 -16.60
CA ASP A 162 -0.54 0.74 -16.63
C ASP A 162 0.66 0.21 -17.44
N GLU A 163 1.50 1.10 -17.98
CA GLU A 163 2.60 0.74 -18.91
C GLU A 163 3.63 -0.23 -18.30
N PHE A 164 3.82 -0.17 -16.98
CA PHE A 164 4.73 -1.07 -16.28
C PHE A 164 4.08 -2.41 -15.89
N ARG A 165 2.77 -2.58 -16.11
CA ARG A 165 2.03 -3.80 -15.79
C ARG A 165 2.05 -4.79 -16.95
N SER A 166 1.73 -6.04 -16.65
CA SER A 166 1.74 -7.13 -17.63
C SER A 166 0.60 -8.09 -17.32
N GLY A 167 -0.11 -8.55 -18.36
CA GLY A 167 -1.28 -9.44 -18.24
C GLY A 167 -2.60 -8.82 -18.72
N GLY A 168 -2.60 -7.55 -19.12
CA GLY A 168 -3.75 -6.89 -19.72
C GLY A 168 -4.77 -6.37 -18.70
N PRO A 169 -5.80 -5.62 -19.16
CA PRO A 169 -6.68 -4.82 -18.30
C PRO A 169 -7.54 -5.63 -17.30
N LEU A 170 -7.78 -6.92 -17.57
CA LEU A 170 -8.60 -7.78 -16.71
C LEU A 170 -7.78 -8.56 -15.68
N LYS A 171 -6.45 -8.41 -15.68
CA LYS A 171 -5.63 -9.05 -14.66
C LYS A 171 -5.94 -8.44 -13.30
N GLN A 172 -6.17 -9.31 -12.32
CA GLN A 172 -6.34 -8.90 -10.93
C GLN A 172 -4.99 -8.86 -10.22
N ASN A 173 -4.76 -7.78 -9.48
CA ASN A 173 -3.60 -7.65 -8.61
C ASN A 173 -4.05 -7.36 -7.18
N LEU A 174 -3.29 -7.84 -6.20
CA LEU A 174 -3.47 -7.49 -4.79
C LEU A 174 -3.04 -6.04 -4.59
N ILE A 175 -3.89 -5.25 -3.93
CA ILE A 175 -3.66 -3.81 -3.73
C ILE A 175 -3.66 -3.42 -2.25
N SER A 176 -4.28 -4.25 -1.41
CA SER A 176 -4.31 -4.06 0.03
C SER A 176 -4.21 -5.40 0.75
N HIS A 177 -3.89 -5.36 2.03
CA HIS A 177 -3.79 -6.54 2.89
C HIS A 177 -4.13 -6.18 4.34
N VAL A 178 -4.63 -7.16 5.11
CA VAL A 178 -4.76 -7.06 6.56
C VAL A 178 -3.42 -6.64 7.21
N GLY A 179 -3.47 -5.73 8.18
CA GLY A 179 -2.28 -5.05 8.72
C GLY A 179 -1.82 -3.92 7.82
N PRO A 180 -2.50 -2.77 7.91
CA PRO A 180 -2.73 -1.81 6.85
C PRO A 180 -1.57 -1.69 5.87
N THR A 181 -1.64 -2.48 4.81
CA THR A 181 -0.58 -2.54 3.79
C THR A 181 -1.18 -2.10 2.47
N THR A 182 -0.48 -1.23 1.76
CA THR A 182 -0.80 -0.88 0.37
C THR A 182 0.26 -1.43 -0.57
N LEU A 183 -0.18 -1.92 -1.72
CA LEU A 183 0.64 -2.64 -2.69
C LEU A 183 0.45 -2.05 -4.09
N SER A 184 1.56 -1.77 -4.76
CA SER A 184 1.60 -1.75 -6.23
C SER A 184 2.35 -2.99 -6.68
N VAL A 185 1.74 -3.78 -7.57
CA VAL A 185 2.26 -5.05 -8.06
C VAL A 185 2.56 -4.94 -9.55
N SER A 186 3.69 -5.51 -9.98
CA SER A 186 3.92 -5.85 -11.38
C SER A 186 4.49 -7.27 -11.48
N SER A 187 4.14 -7.98 -12.54
CA SER A 187 4.62 -9.34 -12.79
C SER A 187 5.39 -9.40 -14.11
N ASN A 188 6.16 -10.46 -14.30
CA ASN A 188 6.88 -10.78 -15.54
C ASN A 188 7.80 -9.62 -15.99
N LEU A 189 8.92 -9.44 -15.30
CA LEU A 189 9.90 -8.40 -15.61
C LEU A 189 10.86 -8.80 -16.75
N GLN A 190 10.33 -9.19 -17.91
CA GLN A 190 11.08 -9.33 -19.17
C GLN A 190 10.76 -8.08 -20.02
N PRO A 191 11.73 -7.23 -20.44
CA PRO A 191 13.10 -7.51 -20.91
C PRO A 191 14.23 -7.01 -19.97
N TRP A 192 15.50 -7.15 -20.40
CA TRP A 192 16.76 -6.90 -19.65
C TRP A 192 16.88 -5.55 -18.93
N LYS A 193 16.02 -4.58 -19.26
CA LYS A 193 15.83 -3.34 -18.50
C LYS A 193 14.35 -3.02 -18.41
N LYS A 194 13.83 -2.81 -17.21
CA LYS A 194 12.42 -2.48 -16.98
C LYS A 194 12.27 -1.44 -15.88
N VAL A 195 11.38 -0.49 -16.12
CA VAL A 195 10.95 0.51 -15.14
C VAL A 195 9.62 0.06 -14.56
N PHE A 196 9.52 0.08 -13.23
CA PHE A 196 8.31 -0.16 -12.48
C PHE A 196 7.88 1.15 -11.79
N GLY A 197 6.66 1.59 -12.06
CA GLY A 197 6.21 2.94 -11.70
C GLY A 197 6.48 3.98 -12.80
N PRO A 198 6.46 5.28 -12.47
CA PRO A 198 6.31 5.79 -11.10
C PRO A 198 4.90 5.56 -10.56
N VAL A 199 4.81 5.23 -9.27
CA VAL A 199 3.57 5.37 -8.49
C VAL A 199 3.69 6.59 -7.60
N PHE A 200 2.58 7.28 -7.36
CA PHE A 200 2.57 8.46 -6.50
C PHE A 200 1.96 8.12 -5.15
N ILE A 201 2.74 8.31 -4.08
CA ILE A 201 2.28 8.17 -2.71
C ILE A 201 1.75 9.53 -2.28
N TYR A 202 0.42 9.62 -2.21
CA TYR A 202 -0.31 10.84 -1.87
C TYR A 202 -0.81 10.80 -0.42
N LEU A 203 -0.69 11.93 0.25
CA LEU A 203 -1.09 12.12 1.64
C LEU A 203 -2.02 13.33 1.71
N ASN A 204 -3.14 13.19 2.39
CA ASN A 204 -4.05 14.29 2.67
C ASN A 204 -4.59 14.21 4.09
N SER A 205 -5.21 15.29 4.56
CA SER A 205 -5.78 15.39 5.89
C SER A 205 -6.91 16.40 5.89
N VAL A 206 -7.87 16.21 6.78
CA VAL A 206 -8.93 17.19 7.07
C VAL A 206 -8.77 17.72 8.49
N THR A 207 -9.50 18.77 8.84
CA THR A 207 -9.48 19.27 10.22
C THR A 207 -10.23 18.34 11.16
N VAL A 208 -9.86 18.34 12.44
CA VAL A 208 -10.54 17.51 13.45
C VAL A 208 -11.99 17.95 13.57
N GLY A 209 -12.92 17.00 13.38
CA GLY A 209 -14.36 17.24 13.36
C GLY A 209 -14.99 17.22 11.97
N GLU A 210 -14.19 17.27 10.91
CA GLU A 210 -14.64 16.96 9.55
C GLU A 210 -14.69 15.45 9.33
N ASP A 211 -15.50 15.02 8.36
CA ASP A 211 -15.64 13.61 7.99
C ASP A 211 -14.37 13.11 7.28
N PRO A 212 -13.59 12.18 7.87
CA PRO A 212 -12.37 11.65 7.27
C PRO A 212 -12.64 10.89 5.96
N LEU A 213 -13.87 10.40 5.72
CA LEU A 213 -14.20 9.70 4.47
C LEU A 213 -14.15 10.62 3.25
N THR A 214 -14.18 11.94 3.44
CA THR A 214 -13.99 12.91 2.36
C THR A 214 -12.58 12.86 1.75
N LEU A 215 -11.58 12.35 2.49
CA LEU A 215 -10.20 12.18 2.03
C LEU A 215 -10.10 11.29 0.78
N TRP A 216 -11.00 10.31 0.65
CA TRP A 216 -11.07 9.46 -0.54
C TRP A 216 -11.42 10.26 -1.80
N LYS A 217 -12.36 11.21 -1.68
CA LYS A 217 -12.80 12.02 -2.82
C LYS A 217 -11.64 12.88 -3.33
N ASP A 218 -10.94 13.54 -2.43
CA ASP A 218 -9.77 14.35 -2.76
C ASP A 218 -8.64 13.51 -3.37
N ALA A 219 -8.37 12.30 -2.85
CA ALA A 219 -7.39 11.39 -3.45
C ALA A 219 -7.72 10.98 -4.89
N LYS A 220 -9.01 10.78 -5.21
CA LYS A 220 -9.45 10.52 -6.59
C LYS A 220 -9.25 11.70 -7.53
N GLU A 221 -9.29 12.93 -7.03
CA GLU A 221 -9.07 14.14 -7.82
C GLU A 221 -7.58 14.33 -8.21
N GLN A 222 -6.68 13.55 -7.61
CA GLN A 222 -5.24 13.56 -7.92
C GLN A 222 -4.80 12.54 -9.00
N VAL A 223 -5.72 11.74 -9.54
CA VAL A 223 -5.45 10.70 -10.55
C VAL A 223 -5.22 11.30 -11.94
#